data_AF-K8W990-F1
#
_entry.id   AF-K8W990-F1
#
_cell.length_a   1.000
_cell.length_b   1.000
_cell.length_c   1.000
_cell.angle_alpha   90.00
_cell.angle_beta   90.00
_cell.angle_gamma   90.00
#
_symmetry.space_group_name_H-M   'P 1'
#
loop_
_entity.id
_entity.type
_entity.pdbx_description
1 polymer ?
#
loop_
_entity_poly.entity_id
_entity_poly.type
_entity_poly.pdbx_seq_one_letter_code
_entity_poly.pdbx_strand_id
1 'polypeptide(L)' 'MKIKLLNDGGCEDLSGVQFPLIVNAEPHHNYPRYVVHSKEFGIEEDTSYLFEYSNVEVINE' A
#
# COMPACT_ATOMS: atom_id res chain seq x y z
N MET A 1 0.74 10.69 -2.20
CA MET A 1 2.02 10.74 -1.44
C MET A 1 2.79 9.46 -1.67
N LYS A 2 4.12 9.43 -1.45
CA LYS A 2 4.90 8.19 -1.54
C LYS A 2 5.11 7.56 -0.17
N ILE A 3 4.89 6.25 -0.10
CA ILE A 3 5.16 5.43 1.08
C ILE A 3 5.94 4.19 0.68
N LYS A 4 6.66 3.61 1.64
CA LYS A 4 7.31 2.30 1.50
C LYS A 4 6.54 1.29 2.34
N LEU A 5 5.89 0.35 1.65
CA LEU A 5 5.23 -0.78 2.28
C LEU A 5 6.30 -1.77 2.75
N LEU A 6 6.23 -2.19 4.02
CA LEU A 6 7.20 -3.11 4.61
C LEU A 6 6.78 -4.58 4.47
N ASN A 7 5.48 -4.83 4.30
CA ASN A 7 4.87 -6.14 4.14
C ASN A 7 3.55 -6.01 3.36
N ASP A 8 2.91 -7.15 3.11
CA ASP A 8 1.63 -7.30 2.43
C ASP A 8 0.41 -6.87 3.27
N GLY A 9 0.61 -6.43 4.51
CA GLY A 9 -0.48 -6.06 5.42
C GLY A 9 -1.43 -7.23 5.74
N GLY A 10 -1.03 -8.48 5.50
CA GLY A 10 -1.88 -9.66 5.62
C GLY A 10 -2.86 -9.87 4.47
N CYS A 11 -2.66 -9.20 3.32
CA CYS A 11 -3.48 -9.40 2.12
C CYS A 11 -2.94 -10.58 1.29
N GLU A 12 -3.67 -11.71 1.27
CA GLU A 12 -3.26 -12.91 0.51
C GLU A 12 -3.09 -12.65 -1.00
N ASP A 13 -3.88 -11.73 -1.56
CA ASP A 13 -3.80 -11.31 -2.97
C ASP A 13 -2.44 -10.69 -3.34
N LEU A 14 -1.67 -10.25 -2.34
CA LEU A 14 -0.34 -9.66 -2.52
C LEU A 14 0.81 -10.65 -2.27
N SER A 15 0.52 -11.94 -2.09
CA SER A 15 1.53 -12.99 -1.82
C SER A 15 2.64 -13.11 -2.88
N GLY A 16 2.38 -12.67 -4.12
CA GLY A 16 3.37 -12.64 -5.21
C GLY A 16 4.19 -11.35 -5.28
N VAL A 17 3.89 -10.34 -4.46
CA VAL A 17 4.55 -9.03 -4.48
C VAL A 17 5.79 -9.04 -3.61
N GLN A 18 6.90 -8.50 -4.11
CA GLN A 18 8.12 -8.35 -3.33
C GLN A 18 8.09 -7.07 -2.49
N PHE A 19 8.35 -7.21 -1.19
CA PHE A 19 8.48 -6.11 -0.23
C PHE A 19 9.92 -6.02 0.30
N PRO A 20 10.42 -4.84 0.70
CA PRO A 20 9.69 -3.57 0.75
C PRO A 20 9.45 -2.97 -0.64
N LEU A 21 8.30 -2.33 -0.83
CA LEU A 21 7.87 -1.74 -2.10
C LEU A 21 7.51 -0.27 -1.91
N ILE A 22 8.03 0.60 -2.79
CA ILE A 22 7.67 2.02 -2.80
C ILE A 22 6.49 2.22 -3.74
N VAL A 23 5.41 2.81 -3.23
CA VAL A 23 4.16 3.00 -3.96
C VAL A 23 3.62 4.41 -3.74
N ASN A 24 2.76 4.85 -4.66
CA ASN A 24 1.87 5.97 -4.44
C ASN A 24 0.70 5.53 -3.57
N ALA A 25 0.34 6.38 -2.61
CA ALA A 25 -0.76 6.15 -1.71
C ALA A 25 -1.53 7.44 -1.42
N GLU A 26 -2.75 7.27 -0.94
CA GLU A 26 -3.64 8.33 -0.49
C GLU A 26 -4.03 8.09 0.98
N PRO A 27 -4.09 9.13 1.82
CA PRO A 27 -4.60 8.96 3.19
C PRO A 27 -6.11 8.67 3.15
N HIS A 28 -6.56 7.66 3.89
CA HIS A 28 -7.98 7.38 4.02
C HIS A 28 -8.66 8.41 4.93
N HIS A 29 -9.74 9.03 4.47
CA HIS A 29 -10.36 10.18 5.16
C HIS A 29 -10.93 9.85 6.55
N ASN A 30 -11.35 8.59 6.78
CA ASN A 30 -12.04 8.18 8.01
C ASN A 30 -11.23 7.27 8.94
N TYR A 31 -10.06 6.78 8.52
CA TYR A 31 -9.30 5.78 9.26
C TYR A 31 -7.79 6.05 9.14
N PRO A 32 -6.96 5.68 10.13
CA PRO A 32 -5.50 5.85 10.09
C PRO A 32 -4.85 4.81 9.17
N ARG A 33 -5.23 4.83 7.90
CA ARG A 33 -4.82 3.90 6.86
C ARG A 33 -4.49 4.63 5.57
N TYR A 34 -3.57 4.07 4.81
CA TYR A 34 -3.28 4.47 3.44
C TYR A 34 -4.03 3.57 2.47
N VAL A 35 -4.58 4.19 1.43
CA VAL A 35 -5.16 3.54 0.27
C VAL A 35 -4.07 3.40 -0.79
N VAL A 36 -3.82 2.17 -1.23
CA VAL A 36 -2.90 1.86 -2.34
C VAL A 36 -3.68 1.13 -3.42
N HIS A 37 -3.62 1.64 -4.64
CA HIS A 37 -4.31 1.03 -5.77
C HIS A 37 -3.54 -0.17 -6.31
N SER A 38 -4.27 -1.21 -6.73
CA SER A 38 -3.76 -2.47 -7.31
C SER A 38 -2.68 -2.29 -8.38
N LYS A 39 -2.80 -1.25 -9.21
CA LYS A 39 -1.84 -0.90 -10.26
C LYS A 39 -0.41 -0.69 -9.75
N GLU A 40 -0.24 -0.25 -8.50
CA GLU A 40 1.08 -0.06 -7.88
C GLU A 40 1.79 -1.40 -7.63
N PHE A 41 1.04 -2.51 -7.65
CA PHE A 41 1.53 -3.88 -7.52
C PHE A 41 1.62 -4.61 -8.87
N GLY A 42 1.27 -3.95 -9.98
CA GLY A 42 1.20 -4.59 -11.31
C GLY A 42 0.01 -5.53 -11.49
N ILE A 43 -1.04 -5.38 -10.68
CA ILE A 43 -2.28 -6.16 -10.77
C ILE A 43 -3.28 -5.41 -11.67
N GLU A 44 -3.84 -6.08 -12.68
CA GLU A 44 -4.73 -5.45 -13.67
C GLU A 44 -6.12 -5.10 -13.13
N GLU A 45 -6.60 -5.83 -12.12
CA GLU A 45 -7.92 -5.60 -11.52
C GLU A 45 -7.98 -4.23 -10.83
N ASP A 46 -9.05 -3.46 -11.02
CA ASP A 46 -9.22 -2.13 -10.40
C ASP A 46 -9.71 -2.26 -8.95
N THR A 47 -8.78 -2.56 -8.05
CA THR A 47 -9.01 -2.74 -6.61
C THR A 47 -8.09 -1.85 -5.78
N SER A 48 -8.46 -1.63 -4.52
CA SER A 48 -7.67 -0.84 -3.57
C SER A 48 -7.43 -1.61 -2.28
N TYR A 49 -6.22 -1.49 -1.77
CA TYR A 49 -5.77 -2.14 -0.55
C TYR A 49 -5.55 -1.08 0.55
N LEU A 50 -5.81 -1.46 1.79
CA LEU A 50 -5.70 -0.58 2.95
C LEU A 50 -4.55 -1.01 3.85
N PHE A 51 -3.61 -0.10 4.10
CA PHE A 51 -2.45 -0.35 4.95
C PHE A 51 -2.47 0.57 6.17
N GLU A 52 -2.26 0.01 7.36
CA GLU A 52 -2.18 0.80 8.59
C GLU A 52 -0.90 1.65 8.60
N TYR A 53 -0.98 2.86 9.16
CA TYR A 53 0.17 3.76 9.23
C TYR A 53 1.39 3.16 9.93
N SER A 54 1.19 2.22 10.86
CA SER A 54 2.27 1.50 11.55
C SER A 54 3.03 0.52 10.65
N ASN A 55 2.47 0.14 9.50
CA ASN A 55 3.02 -0.90 8.62
C ASN A 55 3.77 -0.31 7.42
N VAL A 56 3.94 1.01 7.39
CA VAL A 56 4.55 1.73 6.26
C VAL A 56 5.53 2.79 6.75
N GLU A 57 6.52 3.11 5.91
CA GLU A 57 7.40 4.27 6.11
C GLU A 57 6.99 5.37 5.14
N VAL A 58 6.61 6.55 5.63
CA VAL A 58 6.34 7.71 4.77
C VAL A 58 7.66 8.24 4.22
N ILE A 59 7.74 8.37 2.91
CA ILE A 59 8.89 8.99 2.25
C ILE A 59 8.54 10.47 2.11
N ASN A 60 9.09 11.31 2.99
CA ASN A 60 8.98 12.77 2.83
C ASN A 60 9.62 13.18 1.49
N GLU A 61 8.83 13.87 0.67
CA GLU A 61 9.36 14.74 -0.39
C GLU A 61 9.84 16.07 0.22
#